data_AF-A0A542PZS4-F1
#
_entry.id   AF-A0A542PZS4-F1
#
_cell.length_a   1.000
_cell.length_b   1.000
_cell.length_c   1.000
_cell.angle_alpha   90.00
_cell.angle_beta   90.00
_cell.angle_gamma   90.00
#
_symmetry.space_group_name_H-M   'P 1'
#
loop_
_entity.id
_entity.type
_entity.pdbx_description
1 polymer ?
#
loop_
_entity_poly.entity_id
_entity_poly.type
_entity_poly.pdbx_seq_one_letter_code
_entity_poly.pdbx_strand_id
1 'polypeptide(L)'
;MDTEPHVVIDHSPHRDSAGARGATAEFLLQHCPWADLDAVLLVVTELVANAVRHTAGWWQLHLRAGADTLVVEMDDCSPHPPVPREPDFAGGGGFGWHMVLSLAGRVEVCPLPYGKRVQATWLRQAH
;
A
#
# COMPACT_ATOMS: atom_id res chain seq x y z
N MET A 1 -10.32 2.20 26.04
CA MET A 1 -9.29 3.19 25.72
C MET A 1 -9.34 3.32 24.22
N ASP A 2 -9.83 4.47 23.72
CA ASP A 2 -9.79 4.75 22.29
C ASP A 2 -8.33 4.83 21.87
N THR A 3 -7.84 3.78 21.23
CA THR A 3 -6.51 3.82 20.61
C THR A 3 -6.67 4.73 19.40
N GLU A 4 -6.24 5.99 19.54
CA GLU A 4 -6.21 6.90 18.39
C GLU A 4 -5.43 6.23 17.26
N PRO A 5 -5.93 6.27 16.02
CA PRO A 5 -5.27 5.61 14.91
C PRO A 5 -3.89 6.22 14.70
N HIS A 6 -2.85 5.40 14.75
CA HIS A 6 -1.50 5.84 14.43
C HIS A 6 -1.39 6.02 12.92
N VAL A 7 -0.90 7.17 12.47
CA VAL A 7 -0.80 7.50 11.04
C VAL A 7 0.61 7.92 10.67
N VAL A 8 1.17 7.30 9.64
CA VAL A 8 2.40 7.74 8.96
C VAL A 8 2.06 8.11 7.53
N ILE A 9 2.63 9.22 7.05
CA ILE A 9 2.42 9.73 5.69
C ILE A 9 3.78 9.91 5.02
N ASP A 10 3.98 9.27 3.87
CA ASP A 10 5.16 9.41 3.01
C ASP A 10 4.74 9.98 1.63
N HIS A 11 5.59 10.79 0.98
CA HIS A 11 5.23 11.54 -0.25
C HIS A 11 6.37 11.73 -1.26
N SER A 12 6.02 11.75 -2.54
CA SER A 12 6.89 12.10 -3.69
C SER A 12 7.13 13.63 -3.81
N PRO A 13 8.31 14.14 -4.28
CA PRO A 13 9.40 13.46 -5.00
C PRO A 13 10.55 12.98 -4.10
N HIS A 14 10.38 12.98 -2.78
CA HIS A 14 11.50 12.88 -1.86
C HIS A 14 12.00 11.45 -1.58
N ARG A 15 11.28 10.39 -1.99
CA ARG A 15 11.71 8.99 -1.83
C ARG A 15 11.20 8.05 -2.93
N ASP A 16 11.96 6.99 -3.17
CA ASP A 16 11.66 5.86 -4.05
C ASP A 16 10.99 4.70 -3.27
N SER A 17 10.75 3.56 -3.91
CA SER A 17 10.15 2.37 -3.27
C SER A 17 10.93 1.87 -2.04
N ALA A 18 12.24 2.11 -1.94
CA ALA A 18 13.01 1.68 -0.77
C ALA A 18 12.65 2.50 0.47
N GLY A 19 12.43 3.80 0.29
CA GLY A 19 11.94 4.70 1.33
C GLY A 19 10.60 4.28 1.91
N ALA A 20 9.61 4.06 1.03
CA ALA A 20 8.27 3.63 1.39
C ALA A 20 8.27 2.26 2.12
N ARG A 21 9.11 1.31 1.66
CA ARG A 21 9.30 0.02 2.33
C ARG A 21 9.88 0.18 3.73
N GLY A 22 10.90 1.04 3.90
CA GLY A 22 11.50 1.31 5.21
C GLY A 22 10.50 1.88 6.21
N ALA A 23 9.76 2.92 5.81
CA ALA A 23 8.73 3.53 6.65
C ALA A 23 7.62 2.53 7.01
N THR A 24 7.21 1.68 6.07
CA THR A 24 6.24 0.60 6.31
C THR A 24 6.75 -0.40 7.33
N ALA A 25 7.99 -0.89 7.17
CA ALA A 25 8.56 -1.86 8.09
C ALA A 25 8.63 -1.31 9.53
N GLU A 26 9.11 -0.07 9.68
CA GLU A 26 9.18 0.60 10.99
C GLU A 26 7.79 0.74 11.62
N PHE A 27 6.80 1.18 10.83
CA PHE A 27 5.42 1.34 11.31
C PHE A 27 4.81 0.02 11.78
N LEU A 28 4.99 -1.08 11.02
CA LEU A 28 4.45 -2.39 11.38
C LEU A 28 5.09 -2.94 12.65
N LEU A 29 6.40 -2.80 12.80
CA LEU A 29 7.10 -3.24 14.01
C LEU A 29 6.58 -2.53 15.27
N GLN A 30 6.18 -1.27 15.16
CA GLN A 30 5.71 -0.46 16.28
C GLN A 30 4.21 -0.65 16.57
N HIS A 31 3.37 -0.78 15.54
CA HIS A 31 1.92 -0.66 15.68
C HIS A 31 1.13 -1.91 15.28
N CYS A 32 1.67 -2.73 14.38
CA CYS A 32 0.98 -3.92 13.85
C CYS A 32 1.90 -5.15 13.81
N PRO A 33 2.52 -5.57 14.93
CA PRO A 33 3.46 -6.70 14.94
C PRO A 33 2.80 -8.05 14.62
N TRP A 34 1.46 -8.08 14.57
CA TRP A 34 0.67 -9.24 14.14
C TRP A 34 0.55 -9.36 12.62
N ALA A 35 0.84 -8.30 11.87
CA ALA A 35 0.73 -8.31 10.41
C ALA A 35 1.93 -9.03 9.80
N ASP A 36 1.69 -9.73 8.68
CA ASP A 36 2.77 -10.34 7.89
C ASP A 36 3.58 -9.22 7.21
N LEU A 37 4.79 -9.00 7.73
CA LEU A 37 5.70 -7.96 7.26
C LEU A 37 6.02 -8.11 5.78
N ASP A 38 6.34 -9.32 5.32
CA ASP A 38 6.73 -9.55 3.93
C ASP A 38 5.56 -9.35 2.98
N ALA A 39 4.38 -9.83 3.36
CA ALA A 39 3.16 -9.63 2.58
C ALA A 39 2.81 -8.14 2.44
N VAL A 40 2.84 -7.38 3.54
CA VAL A 40 2.51 -5.94 3.49
C VAL A 40 3.56 -5.15 2.70
N LEU A 41 4.85 -5.43 2.89
CA LEU A 41 5.92 -4.75 2.14
C LEU A 41 5.83 -5.03 0.64
N LEU A 42 5.42 -6.24 0.26
CA LEU A 42 5.19 -6.61 -1.12
C LEU A 42 4.02 -5.82 -1.71
N VAL A 43 2.89 -5.73 -1.00
CA VAL A 43 1.75 -4.89 -1.41
C VAL A 43 2.16 -3.42 -1.57
N VAL A 44 2.85 -2.84 -0.59
CA VAL A 44 3.33 -1.45 -0.69
C VAL A 44 4.23 -1.23 -1.90
N THR A 45 5.12 -2.18 -2.18
CA THR A 45 6.04 -2.07 -3.33
C THR A 45 5.29 -2.05 -4.66
N GLU A 46 4.30 -2.91 -4.81
CA GLU A 46 3.46 -2.95 -6.00
C GLU A 46 2.59 -1.70 -6.14
N LEU A 47 2.04 -1.18 -5.05
CA LEU A 47 1.27 0.08 -5.06
C LEU A 47 2.15 1.27 -5.45
N VAL A 48 3.35 1.39 -4.88
CA VAL A 48 4.31 2.45 -5.24
C VAL A 48 4.75 2.30 -6.70
N ALA A 49 5.06 1.08 -7.16
CA ALA A 49 5.43 0.84 -8.54
C ALA A 49 4.29 1.21 -9.52
N ASN A 50 3.04 0.94 -9.15
CA ASN A 50 1.88 1.35 -9.93
C ASN A 50 1.74 2.89 -9.97
N ALA A 51 1.88 3.56 -8.83
CA ALA A 51 1.82 5.02 -8.78
C ALA A 51 2.95 5.70 -9.58
N VAL A 52 4.19 5.22 -9.44
CA VAL A 52 5.36 5.73 -10.19
C VAL A 52 5.20 5.53 -11.70
N ARG A 53 4.62 4.41 -12.14
CA ARG A 53 4.42 4.13 -13.57
C ARG A 53 3.30 4.96 -14.18
N HIS A 54 2.21 5.13 -13.45
CA HIS A 54 0.96 5.68 -13.99
C HIS A 54 0.76 7.17 -13.69
N THR A 55 1.65 7.79 -12.92
CA THR A 55 1.58 9.22 -12.61
C THR A 55 2.89 9.91 -13.01
N ALA A 56 2.78 11.07 -13.66
CA ALA A 56 3.91 11.97 -13.85
C ALA A 56 4.04 12.98 -12.69
N GLY A 57 3.26 12.79 -11.61
CA GLY A 57 3.06 13.74 -10.54
C GLY A 57 3.41 13.17 -9.18
N TRP A 58 2.74 13.66 -8.14
CA TRP A 58 2.94 13.19 -6.79
C TRP A 58 2.14 11.91 -6.51
N TRP A 59 2.63 11.16 -5.53
CA TRP A 59 1.90 10.10 -4.84
C TRP A 59 2.15 10.25 -3.33
N GLN A 60 1.21 9.74 -2.53
CA GLN A 60 1.27 9.74 -1.08
C GLN A 60 0.91 8.35 -0.54
N LEU A 61 1.74 7.83 0.35
CA LEU A 61 1.49 6.60 1.09
C LEU A 61 1.01 6.98 2.49
N HIS A 62 -0.15 6.47 2.91
CA HIS A 62 -0.64 6.58 4.27
C HIS A 62 -0.70 5.19 4.89
N LEU A 63 -0.14 5.06 6.08
CA LEU A 63 -0.23 3.87 6.92
C LEU A 63 -1.08 4.22 8.12
N ARG A 64 -2.12 3.43 8.40
CA ARG A 64 -3.02 3.64 9.53
C ARG A 64 -3.18 2.34 10.32
N ALA A 65 -2.96 2.41 11.62
CA ALA A 65 -3.18 1.30 12.54
C ALA A 65 -4.35 1.63 13.46
N GLY A 66 -5.37 0.79 13.44
CA GLY A 66 -6.43 0.74 14.45
C GLY A 66 -6.17 -0.41 15.44
N ALA A 67 -7.10 -0.64 16.37
CA ALA A 67 -6.95 -1.69 17.38
C ALA A 67 -6.68 -3.09 16.79
N ASP A 68 -7.41 -3.45 15.73
CA ASP A 68 -7.33 -4.76 15.06
C ASP A 68 -7.24 -4.63 13.53
N THR A 69 -6.85 -3.46 13.03
CA THR A 69 -6.86 -3.15 11.61
C THR A 69 -5.56 -2.48 11.19
N LEU A 70 -4.98 -2.94 10.10
CA LEU A 70 -3.95 -2.20 9.36
C LEU A 70 -4.58 -1.73 8.05
N VAL A 71 -4.42 -0.45 7.73
CA VAL A 71 -4.86 0.15 6.47
C VAL A 71 -3.66 0.82 5.81
N VAL A 72 -3.45 0.49 4.54
CA VAL A 72 -2.45 1.12 3.66
C VAL A 72 -3.21 1.82 2.55
N GLU A 73 -3.02 3.13 2.42
CA GLU A 73 -3.65 3.95 1.38
C GLU A 73 -2.55 4.53 0.47
N MET A 74 -2.71 4.39 -0.83
CA MET A 74 -1.86 5.00 -1.85
C MET A 74 -2.68 6.00 -2.65
N ASP A 75 -2.41 7.28 -2.46
CA ASP A 75 -2.99 8.36 -3.24
C ASP A 75 -2.07 8.70 -4.40
N ASP A 76 -2.61 8.84 -5.60
CA ASP A 76 -1.83 9.22 -6.76
C ASP A 76 -2.64 10.14 -7.69
N CYS A 77 -1.94 10.95 -8.50
CA CYS A 77 -2.57 11.91 -9.41
C CYS A 77 -3.26 11.27 -10.63
N SER A 78 -3.18 9.95 -10.79
CA SER A 78 -3.68 9.27 -11.99
C SER A 78 -5.13 8.86 -11.79
N PRO A 79 -6.04 9.29 -12.69
CA PRO A 79 -7.44 8.86 -12.63
C PRO A 79 -7.63 7.41 -13.07
N HIS A 80 -6.59 6.77 -13.63
CA HIS A 80 -6.69 5.40 -14.13
C HIS A 80 -6.63 4.40 -12.98
N PRO A 81 -7.52 3.38 -12.97
CA PRO A 81 -7.45 2.31 -11.99
C PRO A 81 -6.10 1.58 -12.08
N PRO A 82 -5.64 0.93 -10.99
CA PRO A 82 -4.44 0.10 -11.01
C PRO A 82 -4.52 -0.93 -12.13
N VAL A 83 -3.49 -0.97 -12.97
CA VAL A 83 -3.45 -1.90 -14.10
C VAL A 83 -2.77 -3.19 -13.64
N PRO A 84 -3.42 -4.36 -13.74
CA PRO A 84 -2.76 -5.62 -13.49
C PRO A 84 -1.54 -5.75 -14.39
N ARG A 85 -0.40 -6.10 -13.81
CA ARG A 85 0.75 -6.43 -14.62
C ARG A 85 0.48 -7.75 -15.35
N GLU A 86 0.76 -7.82 -16.65
CA GLU A 86 0.78 -9.10 -17.36
C GLU A 86 1.96 -9.95 -16.85
N PRO A 87 1.76 -11.28 -16.66
CA PRO A 87 2.82 -12.18 -16.22
C PRO A 87 3.96 -12.18 -17.22
N ASP A 88 5.06 -11.50 -16.86
CA ASP A 88 6.32 -11.60 -17.58
C ASP A 88 7.08 -12.82 -17.04
N PHE A 89 6.95 -13.93 -17.75
CA PHE A 89 7.60 -15.20 -17.43
C PHE A 89 9.13 -15.17 -17.64
N ALA A 90 9.71 -14.05 -18.09
CA ALA A 90 11.15 -13.92 -18.32
C ALA A 90 11.96 -13.45 -17.09
N GLY A 91 11.35 -13.28 -15.91
CA GLY A 91 12.09 -13.19 -14.64
C GLY A 91 11.85 -11.96 -13.76
N GLY A 92 10.68 -11.32 -13.82
CA GLY A 92 10.42 -10.17 -12.95
C GLY A 92 8.95 -9.87 -12.69
N GLY A 93 8.27 -10.69 -11.90
CA GLY A 93 7.09 -10.28 -11.12
C GLY A 93 5.94 -9.63 -11.89
N GLY A 94 5.19 -10.41 -12.66
CA GLY A 94 3.93 -9.98 -13.29
C GLY A 94 2.66 -10.38 -12.53
N PHE A 95 2.73 -10.46 -11.20
CA PHE A 95 1.59 -10.82 -10.34
C PHE A 95 1.01 -9.62 -9.56
N GLY A 96 1.58 -8.42 -9.74
CA GLY A 96 1.46 -7.30 -8.79
C GLY A 96 0.05 -7.04 -8.25
N TRP A 97 -0.93 -6.82 -9.12
CA TRP A 97 -2.30 -6.51 -8.69
C TRP A 97 -3.06 -7.72 -8.13
N HIS A 98 -2.99 -8.89 -8.78
CA HIS A 98 -3.63 -10.11 -8.26
C HIS A 98 -3.06 -10.52 -6.89
N MET A 99 -1.77 -10.27 -6.69
CA MET A 99 -1.07 -10.48 -5.44
C MET A 99 -1.54 -9.50 -4.37
N VAL A 100 -1.69 -8.21 -4.70
CA VAL A 100 -2.30 -7.21 -3.80
C VAL A 100 -3.70 -7.66 -3.36
N LEU A 101 -4.54 -8.12 -4.29
CA LEU A 101 -5.88 -8.64 -3.99
C LEU A 101 -5.87 -9.94 -3.15
N SER A 102 -4.80 -10.74 -3.23
CA SER A 102 -4.70 -12.02 -2.51
C SER A 102 -4.09 -11.87 -1.11
N LEU A 103 -3.18 -10.92 -0.93
CA LEU A 103 -2.45 -10.71 0.33
C LEU A 103 -3.15 -9.75 1.26
N ALA A 104 -3.91 -8.79 0.73
CA ALA A 104 -4.77 -7.92 1.54
C ALA A 104 -6.12 -8.59 1.78
N GLY A 105 -6.67 -8.41 2.98
CA GLY A 105 -8.01 -8.92 3.31
C GLY A 105 -9.12 -8.19 2.55
N ARG A 106 -8.91 -6.91 2.24
CA ARG A 106 -9.79 -6.09 1.39
C ARG A 106 -8.96 -5.07 0.62
N VAL A 107 -9.33 -4.82 -0.63
CA VAL A 107 -8.75 -3.76 -1.46
C VAL A 107 -9.85 -2.94 -2.09
N GLU A 108 -9.74 -1.62 -2.01
CA GLU A 108 -10.69 -0.65 -2.56
C GLU A 108 -9.96 0.39 -3.40
N VAL A 109 -10.58 0.80 -4.51
CA VAL A 109 -10.07 1.89 -5.35
C VAL A 109 -11.13 2.99 -5.33
N CYS A 110 -10.80 4.10 -4.67
CA CYS A 110 -11.68 5.25 -4.49
C CYS A 110 -11.21 6.39 -5.41
N PRO A 111 -12.05 6.87 -6.35
CA PRO A 111 -11.72 8.06 -7.12
C PRO A 111 -11.65 9.29 -6.22
N LEU A 112 -10.66 10.15 -6.45
CA LEU A 112 -10.47 11.43 -5.77
C LEU A 112 -10.61 12.59 -6.77
N PRO A 113 -10.93 13.83 -6.34
CA PRO A 113 -11.03 14.98 -7.24
C PRO A 113 -9.77 15.25 -8.09
N TYR A 114 -8.60 14.83 -7.59
CA TYR A 114 -7.30 15.04 -8.22
C TYR A 114 -6.58 13.74 -8.58
N GLY A 115 -7.27 12.60 -8.62
CA GLY A 115 -6.66 11.31 -8.92
C GLY A 115 -7.43 10.14 -8.29
N LYS A 116 -6.74 9.28 -7.55
CA LYS A 116 -7.38 8.15 -6.85
C LYS A 116 -6.65 7.80 -5.56
N ARG A 117 -7.35 7.03 -4.72
CA ARG A 117 -6.83 6.32 -3.55
C ARG A 117 -6.99 4.83 -3.76
N VAL A 118 -5.91 4.07 -3.60
CA VAL A 118 -5.95 2.62 -3.49
C VAL A 118 -5.75 2.25 -2.02
N GLN A 119 -6.76 1.63 -1.41
CA GLN A 119 -6.74 1.25 -0.01
C GLN A 119 -6.67 -0.27 0.12
N ALA A 120 -5.64 -0.78 0.78
CA ALA A 120 -5.50 -2.17 1.20
C ALA A 120 -5.71 -2.28 2.71
N THR A 121 -6.46 -3.28 3.16
CA THR A 121 -6.81 -3.47 4.57
C THR A 121 -6.55 -4.90 5.01
N TRP A 122 -5.93 -5.03 6.19
CA TRP A 122 -5.74 -6.29 6.91
C TRP A 122 -6.46 -6.23 8.24
N LEU A 123 -7.07 -7.35 8.60
CA LEU A 123 -7.69 -7.55 9.90
C LEU A 123 -6.81 -8.48 10.72
N ARG A 124 -6.57 -8.09 11.97
CA ARG A 124 -5.95 -8.98 12.95
C ARG A 124 -6.83 -10.20 13.08
N GLN A 125 -6.26 -11.37 12.80
CA GLN A 125 -6.98 -12.63 12.99
C GLN A 125 -7.10 -12.89 14.50
N ALA A 126 -8.31 -13.21 14.96
CA ALA A 126 -8.49 -13.75 16.30
C ALA A 126 -7.90 -15.18 16.30
N HIS A 127 -6.94 -15.42 17.19
CA HIS A 127 -6.46 -16.76 17.48
C HIS A 127 -7.53 -17.59 18.19
#